data_AF-A0A671UPX1-F1
#
_entry.id   AF-A0A671UPX1-F1
#
_cell.length_a   1.000
_cell.length_b   1.000
_cell.length_c   1.000
_cell.angle_alpha   90.00
_cell.angle_beta   90.00
_cell.angle_gamma   90.00
#
_symmetry.space_group_name_H-M   'P 1'
#
loop_
_entity.id
_entity.type
_entity.pdbx_description
1 polymer ?
#
loop_
_entity_poly.entity_id
_entity_poly.type
_entity_poly.pdbx_seq_one_letter_code
_entity_poly.pdbx_strand_id
1 'polypeptide(L)'
;FVHVFILKNLIPEEPEPVLTVSPSWLSAGASVTLNCSVKDQSAGWRFYWYKTVPDPSDNSYSYELLHGSSSGTEQDSYIVHGQTHTAGYVCRAGRGDPVFYSYHSQPNFVWSGDSHSSASLTVSPDRAQHFIYDSVSLSCEGTSTEWRVMRLSPENRYLSDCTTWGTMTVTTCHINTYWLSDAVYWCESGSGEFSNAVHITIQRPEISSVPVPLIVGLVCGIVLFIPLLVLFRYRASNDSCCDRPVQSESDNMDCVDNEIDNYSTLLHGDVFLYETVRGPQGAGHGMDEEPEESAV
;
A
#
# COMPACT_ATOMS: atom_id res chain seq x y z
N PHE A 1 -36.49 -21.91 45.17
CA PHE A 1 -36.15 -21.52 43.79
C PHE A 1 -37.01 -20.33 43.42
N VAL A 2 -36.54 -19.13 43.77
CA VAL A 2 -37.16 -17.89 43.33
C VAL A 2 -36.95 -17.82 41.83
N HIS A 3 -38.03 -17.78 41.07
CA HIS A 3 -38.00 -17.47 39.64
C HIS A 3 -37.50 -16.03 39.52
N VAL A 4 -36.17 -15.90 39.47
CA VAL A 4 -35.50 -14.69 39.06
C VAL A 4 -35.72 -14.60 37.55
N PHE A 5 -36.95 -14.24 37.14
CA PHE A 5 -37.13 -13.50 35.91
C PHE A 5 -36.50 -12.14 36.18
N ILE A 6 -35.19 -12.04 35.96
CA ILE A 6 -34.62 -10.76 35.57
C ILE A 6 -35.43 -10.39 34.34
N LEU A 7 -36.34 -9.44 34.51
CA LEU A 7 -36.70 -8.51 33.45
C LEU A 7 -35.36 -8.01 32.94
N LYS A 8 -34.80 -8.69 31.92
CA LYS A 8 -33.83 -8.05 31.04
C LYS A 8 -34.56 -6.80 30.64
N ASN A 9 -34.08 -5.64 31.07
CA ASN A 9 -34.59 -4.35 30.66
C ASN A 9 -34.81 -4.44 29.15
N LEU A 10 -36.06 -4.57 28.71
CA LEU A 10 -36.45 -4.65 27.30
C LEU A 10 -36.39 -3.23 26.77
N ILE A 11 -35.20 -2.64 26.77
CA ILE A 11 -34.93 -1.49 25.92
C ILE A 11 -34.81 -2.11 24.53
N PRO A 12 -35.74 -1.81 23.59
CA PRO A 12 -35.60 -2.28 22.23
C PRO A 12 -34.28 -1.74 21.70
N GLU A 13 -33.35 -2.62 21.34
CA GLU A 13 -32.13 -2.19 20.68
C GLU A 13 -32.52 -1.59 19.33
N GLU A 14 -32.17 -0.32 19.12
CA GLU A 14 -32.46 0.39 17.89
C GLU A 14 -31.67 -0.28 16.75
N PRO A 15 -32.35 -0.76 15.69
CA PRO A 15 -31.68 -1.54 14.68
C PRO A 15 -30.75 -0.67 13.82
N GLU A 16 -29.67 -1.25 13.31
CA GLU A 16 -28.78 -0.60 12.34
C GLU A 16 -29.12 -1.06 10.92
N PRO A 17 -29.63 -0.16 10.05
CA PRO A 17 -29.87 -0.47 8.66
C PRO A 17 -28.57 -0.50 7.86
N VAL A 18 -28.57 -1.29 6.78
CA VAL A 18 -27.46 -1.35 5.82
C VAL A 18 -27.93 -0.85 4.47
N LEU A 19 -27.24 0.19 3.96
CA LEU A 19 -27.50 0.78 2.65
C LEU A 19 -26.58 0.18 1.58
N THR A 20 -27.18 -0.16 0.45
CA THR A 20 -26.50 -0.56 -0.79
C THR A 20 -26.93 0.34 -1.94
N VAL A 21 -26.02 0.56 -2.90
CA VAL A 21 -26.24 1.42 -4.07
C VAL A 21 -25.83 0.68 -5.34
N SER A 22 -26.58 0.87 -6.42
CA SER A 22 -26.25 0.27 -7.72
C SER A 22 -26.74 1.16 -8.87
N PRO A 23 -25.87 1.49 -9.85
CA PRO A 23 -24.43 1.22 -9.88
C PRO A 23 -23.65 2.11 -8.90
N SER A 24 -22.42 1.71 -8.56
CA SER A 24 -21.51 2.53 -7.74
C SER A 24 -20.78 3.61 -8.53
N TRP A 25 -20.61 3.42 -9.84
CA TRP A 25 -20.04 4.40 -10.77
C TRP A 25 -21.12 4.86 -11.73
N LEU A 26 -21.28 6.18 -11.83
CA LEU A 26 -22.29 6.81 -12.66
C LEU A 26 -21.90 6.72 -14.14
N SER A 27 -22.91 6.52 -14.98
CA SER A 27 -22.80 6.62 -16.43
C SER A 27 -23.85 7.60 -16.93
N ALA A 28 -23.59 8.27 -18.05
CA ALA A 28 -24.49 9.29 -18.59
C ALA A 28 -25.93 8.76 -18.73
N GLY A 29 -26.88 9.41 -18.06
CA GLY A 29 -28.30 9.06 -18.10
C GLY A 29 -28.71 7.83 -17.27
N ALA A 30 -27.79 7.21 -16.52
CA ALA A 30 -28.13 6.11 -15.62
C ALA A 30 -28.88 6.62 -14.36
N SER A 31 -29.80 5.81 -13.86
CA SER A 31 -30.43 6.01 -12.55
C SER A 31 -29.72 5.18 -11.48
N VAL A 32 -29.66 5.69 -10.26
CA VAL A 32 -29.12 4.97 -9.10
C VAL A 32 -30.24 4.33 -8.33
N THR A 33 -30.12 3.05 -8.03
CA THR A 33 -31.01 2.34 -7.11
C THR A 33 -30.36 2.25 -5.74
N LEU A 34 -31.04 2.77 -4.73
CA LEU A 34 -30.71 2.65 -3.32
C LEU A 34 -31.54 1.49 -2.74
N ASN A 35 -30.94 0.63 -1.91
CA ASN A 35 -31.64 -0.44 -1.21
C ASN A 35 -31.20 -0.49 0.26
N CYS A 36 -32.17 -0.50 1.18
CA CYS A 36 -31.98 -0.43 2.61
C CYS A 36 -32.48 -1.70 3.30
N SER A 37 -31.58 -2.43 3.93
CA SER A 37 -31.93 -3.66 4.67
C SER A 37 -31.88 -3.44 6.17
N VAL A 38 -32.93 -3.86 6.88
CA VAL A 38 -33.02 -3.85 8.35
C VAL A 38 -33.23 -5.30 8.82
N LYS A 39 -32.72 -5.65 10.00
CA LYS A 39 -33.04 -6.94 10.63
C LYS A 39 -34.57 -7.07 10.79
N ASP A 40 -35.10 -8.25 10.48
CA ASP A 40 -36.54 -8.56 10.48
C ASP A 40 -37.37 -7.63 9.56
N GLN A 41 -37.19 -7.79 8.24
CA GLN A 41 -37.90 -7.03 7.21
C GLN A 41 -39.43 -7.19 7.26
N SER A 42 -39.95 -8.27 7.85
CA SER A 42 -41.39 -8.55 7.97
C SER A 42 -42.15 -7.65 8.96
N ALA A 43 -41.48 -6.68 9.59
CA ALA A 43 -42.04 -5.89 10.69
C ALA A 43 -42.75 -4.59 10.26
N GLY A 44 -43.10 -4.44 8.97
CA GLY A 44 -43.84 -3.28 8.47
C GLY A 44 -43.04 -1.97 8.53
N TRP A 45 -41.76 -2.02 8.16
CA TRP A 45 -40.88 -0.85 8.13
C TRP A 45 -41.27 0.13 7.03
N ARG A 46 -41.10 1.42 7.32
CA ARG A 46 -41.06 2.49 6.33
C ARG A 46 -39.64 3.06 6.24
N PHE A 47 -39.15 3.21 5.03
CA PHE A 47 -37.78 3.63 4.75
C PHE A 47 -37.71 5.11 4.38
N TYR A 48 -36.77 5.81 4.97
CA TYR A 48 -36.49 7.23 4.77
C TYR A 48 -35.09 7.34 4.16
N TRP A 49 -34.98 8.18 3.14
CA TRP A 49 -33.81 8.28 2.29
C TRP A 49 -33.25 9.70 2.33
N TYR A 50 -31.94 9.77 2.50
CA TYR A 50 -31.23 11.03 2.70
C TYR A 50 -30.04 11.11 1.76
N LYS A 51 -29.75 12.33 1.30
CA LYS A 51 -28.47 12.69 0.70
C LYS A 51 -27.53 13.19 1.79
N THR A 52 -26.26 12.82 1.71
CA THR A 52 -25.24 13.35 2.62
C THR A 52 -24.76 14.71 2.13
N VAL A 53 -24.48 15.59 3.09
CA VAL A 53 -23.83 16.88 2.86
C VAL A 53 -22.58 16.90 3.74
N PRO A 54 -21.37 16.98 3.16
CA PRO A 54 -20.13 16.95 3.91
C PRO A 54 -19.96 18.22 4.73
N ASP A 55 -19.45 18.05 5.94
CA ASP A 55 -18.98 19.13 6.78
C ASP A 55 -17.51 18.84 7.16
N PRO A 56 -16.53 19.43 6.44
CA PRO A 56 -15.13 19.24 6.73
C PRO A 56 -14.69 19.66 8.14
N SER A 57 -15.42 20.59 8.78
CA SER A 57 -15.01 21.16 10.07
C SER A 57 -15.18 20.20 11.25
N ASP A 58 -16.22 19.37 11.21
CA ASP A 58 -16.58 18.41 12.27
C ASP A 58 -16.22 16.95 11.91
N ASN A 59 -15.52 16.77 10.79
CA ASN A 59 -15.26 15.46 10.19
C ASN A 59 -16.52 14.57 10.03
N SER A 60 -17.69 15.19 9.81
CA SER A 60 -18.99 14.53 9.84
C SER A 60 -19.81 14.79 8.56
N TYR A 61 -21.03 14.24 8.52
CA TYR A 61 -21.99 14.46 7.46
C TYR A 61 -23.31 14.92 8.07
N SER A 62 -23.93 15.93 7.46
CA SER A 62 -25.34 16.22 7.68
C SER A 62 -26.20 15.52 6.63
N TYR A 63 -27.50 15.40 6.89
CA TYR A 63 -28.41 14.59 6.08
C TYR A 63 -29.61 15.42 5.61
N GLU A 64 -29.76 15.52 4.29
CA GLU A 64 -30.89 16.19 3.64
C GLU A 64 -31.88 15.16 3.10
N LEU A 65 -33.17 15.36 3.36
CA LEU A 65 -34.20 14.41 2.93
C LEU A 65 -34.34 14.42 1.41
N LEU A 66 -34.37 13.23 0.78
CA LEU A 66 -34.66 13.13 -0.64
C LEU A 66 -36.13 13.47 -0.93
N HIS A 67 -36.38 14.02 -2.12
CA HIS A 67 -37.72 14.41 -2.54
C HIS A 67 -38.68 13.21 -2.53
N GLY A 68 -39.87 13.40 -1.96
CA GLY A 68 -40.86 12.32 -1.81
C GLY A 68 -40.58 11.33 -0.68
N SER A 69 -39.50 11.49 0.10
CA SER A 69 -39.18 10.60 1.23
C SER A 69 -39.78 11.04 2.58
N SER A 70 -40.53 12.15 2.64
CA SER A 70 -41.01 12.75 3.92
C SER A 70 -41.89 11.84 4.76
N SER A 71 -42.64 10.95 4.13
CA SER A 71 -43.55 10.01 4.80
C SER A 71 -43.03 8.57 4.83
N GLY A 72 -41.78 8.37 4.38
CA GLY A 72 -41.15 7.08 4.15
C GLY A 72 -41.82 6.25 3.05
N THR A 73 -41.08 5.28 2.52
CA THR A 73 -41.55 4.29 1.54
C THR A 73 -41.75 2.94 2.19
N GLU A 74 -42.81 2.21 1.83
CA GLU A 74 -42.94 0.79 2.24
C GLU A 74 -41.98 -0.10 1.47
N GLN A 75 -41.61 0.32 0.25
CA GLN A 75 -40.55 -0.30 -0.51
C GLN A 75 -39.19 -0.01 0.15
N ASP A 76 -38.40 -1.06 0.29
CA ASP A 76 -37.01 -1.06 0.75
C ASP A 76 -36.01 -0.52 -0.28
N SER A 77 -36.49 -0.05 -1.44
CA SER A 77 -35.68 0.54 -2.50
C SER A 77 -36.21 1.89 -2.98
N TYR A 78 -35.28 2.73 -3.45
CA TYR A 78 -35.54 4.07 -3.94
C TYR A 78 -34.67 4.37 -5.16
N ILE A 79 -35.24 4.96 -6.21
CA ILE A 79 -34.53 5.26 -7.46
C ILE A 79 -34.27 6.77 -7.53
N VAL A 80 -32.99 7.14 -7.60
CA VAL A 80 -32.54 8.51 -7.84
C VAL A 80 -32.31 8.70 -9.34
N HIS A 81 -33.08 9.61 -9.93
CA HIS A 81 -32.97 9.97 -11.34
C HIS A 81 -32.06 11.18 -11.54
N GLY A 82 -31.32 11.20 -12.66
CA GLY A 82 -30.55 12.38 -13.08
C GLY A 82 -29.32 12.71 -12.22
N GLN A 83 -28.82 11.76 -11.44
CA GLN A 83 -27.60 11.95 -10.66
C GLN A 83 -26.38 11.99 -11.59
N THR A 84 -25.71 13.13 -11.67
CA THR A 84 -24.54 13.34 -12.56
C THR A 84 -23.22 13.48 -11.80
N HIS A 85 -23.27 13.89 -10.54
CA HIS A 85 -22.10 14.14 -9.70
C HIS A 85 -21.96 13.06 -8.63
N THR A 86 -20.78 12.99 -8.03
CA THR A 86 -20.56 12.19 -6.82
C THR A 86 -21.57 12.57 -5.75
N ALA A 87 -22.14 11.58 -5.07
CA ALA A 87 -23.08 11.80 -3.98
C ALA A 87 -23.01 10.65 -2.96
N GLY A 88 -23.17 10.99 -1.69
CA GLY A 88 -23.42 10.01 -0.64
C GLY A 88 -24.90 9.95 -0.27
N TYR A 89 -25.33 8.77 0.14
CA TYR A 89 -26.69 8.52 0.61
C TYR A 89 -26.68 7.78 1.94
N VAL A 90 -27.75 7.95 2.70
CA VAL A 90 -28.03 7.29 3.97
C VAL A 90 -29.49 6.87 3.99
N CYS A 91 -29.80 5.73 4.60
CA CYS A 91 -31.17 5.32 4.86
C CYS A 91 -31.45 5.18 6.37
N ARG A 92 -32.72 5.31 6.72
CA ARG A 92 -33.27 5.10 8.07
C ARG A 92 -34.60 4.37 7.94
N ALA A 93 -34.97 3.53 8.89
CA ALA A 93 -36.27 2.88 8.93
C ALA A 93 -37.09 3.39 10.12
N GLY A 94 -38.42 3.41 9.98
CA GLY A 94 -39.35 3.74 11.06
C GLY A 94 -40.60 2.87 11.04
N ARG A 95 -41.19 2.60 12.21
CA ARG A 95 -42.43 1.82 12.35
C ARG A 95 -43.23 2.23 13.59
N GLY A 96 -44.52 1.87 13.62
CA GLY A 96 -45.39 2.09 14.77
C GLY A 96 -45.96 3.52 14.85
N ASP A 97 -46.81 3.75 15.87
CA ASP A 97 -47.44 5.02 16.18
C ASP A 97 -47.46 5.22 17.72
N PRO A 98 -46.63 6.11 18.30
CA PRO A 98 -45.69 7.02 17.63
C PRO A 98 -44.53 6.28 16.94
N VAL A 99 -43.94 6.92 15.93
CA VAL A 99 -42.92 6.27 15.09
C VAL A 99 -41.64 6.00 15.89
N PHE A 100 -41.29 4.73 16.00
CA PHE A 100 -39.98 4.26 16.45
C PHE A 100 -39.05 4.17 15.25
N TYR A 101 -37.92 4.88 15.30
CA TYR A 101 -36.94 4.90 14.24
C TYR A 101 -35.74 3.99 14.55
N SER A 102 -35.06 3.57 13.49
CA SER A 102 -33.74 2.93 13.51
C SER A 102 -32.62 3.98 13.55
N TYR A 103 -31.38 3.55 13.76
CA TYR A 103 -30.23 4.41 13.49
C TYR A 103 -30.16 4.73 11.99
N HIS A 104 -29.37 5.75 11.65
CA HIS A 104 -28.97 5.98 10.26
C HIS A 104 -27.99 4.90 9.83
N SER A 105 -28.08 4.46 8.57
CA SER A 105 -27.09 3.56 8.00
C SER A 105 -25.73 4.26 7.89
N GLN A 106 -24.66 3.48 7.81
CA GLN A 106 -23.39 4.00 7.30
C GLN A 106 -23.59 4.59 5.89
N PRO A 107 -22.92 5.70 5.55
CA PRO A 107 -23.07 6.33 4.24
C PRO A 107 -22.55 5.40 3.14
N ASN A 108 -23.21 5.47 1.98
CA ASN A 108 -22.77 4.79 0.78
C ASN A 108 -22.80 5.74 -0.41
N PHE A 109 -21.82 5.62 -1.28
CA PHE A 109 -21.50 6.65 -2.26
C PHE A 109 -21.64 6.13 -3.68
N VAL A 110 -22.11 7.01 -4.55
CA VAL A 110 -22.02 6.87 -6.00
C VAL A 110 -21.01 7.87 -6.53
N TRP A 111 -20.17 7.41 -7.46
CA TRP A 111 -19.00 8.12 -7.93
C TRP A 111 -19.20 8.63 -9.36
N SER A 112 -18.80 9.86 -9.62
CA SER A 112 -18.64 10.39 -10.98
C SER A 112 -17.16 10.63 -11.27
N GLY A 113 -16.70 10.22 -12.44
CA GLY A 113 -15.35 10.56 -12.92
C GLY A 113 -15.24 11.99 -13.46
N ASP A 114 -16.38 12.64 -13.74
CA ASP A 114 -16.44 13.95 -14.39
C ASP A 114 -16.24 15.08 -13.38
N SER A 115 -15.20 15.88 -13.60
CA SER A 115 -14.95 17.09 -12.80
C SER A 115 -15.91 18.22 -13.19
N HIS A 116 -16.19 19.12 -12.24
CA HIS A 116 -17.06 20.27 -12.47
C HIS A 116 -16.58 21.47 -11.63
N SER A 117 -17.07 22.68 -11.94
CA SER A 117 -16.46 23.92 -11.48
C SER A 117 -16.59 24.22 -9.98
N SER A 118 -17.57 23.62 -9.28
CA SER A 118 -17.73 23.82 -7.83
C SER A 118 -16.75 22.98 -7.02
N ALA A 119 -16.43 21.77 -7.48
CA ALA A 119 -15.45 20.89 -6.84
C ALA A 119 -14.83 19.92 -7.84
N SER A 120 -13.51 19.85 -7.83
CA SER A 120 -12.72 18.96 -8.67
C SER A 120 -11.52 18.40 -7.90
N LEU A 121 -11.15 17.18 -8.25
CA LEU A 121 -9.99 16.48 -7.73
C LEU A 121 -9.06 16.16 -8.90
N THR A 122 -7.78 16.49 -8.72
CA THR A 122 -6.70 16.17 -9.65
C THR A 122 -5.62 15.31 -8.97
N VAL A 123 -4.99 14.44 -9.75
CA VAL A 123 -3.94 13.53 -9.28
C VAL A 123 -2.61 13.96 -9.89
N SER A 124 -1.56 14.03 -9.07
CA SER A 124 -0.21 14.37 -9.53
C SER A 124 0.83 13.39 -8.97
N PRO A 125 1.65 12.74 -9.81
CA PRO A 125 1.60 12.79 -11.27
C PRO A 125 0.39 12.03 -11.84
N ASP A 126 -0.25 12.55 -12.88
CA ASP A 126 -1.37 11.88 -13.57
C ASP A 126 -0.86 10.70 -14.39
N ARG A 127 -0.98 9.48 -13.84
CA ARG A 127 -0.52 8.24 -14.46
C ARG A 127 -1.59 7.17 -14.33
N ALA A 128 -1.71 6.34 -15.37
CA ALA A 128 -2.60 5.20 -15.35
C ALA A 128 -2.16 4.08 -14.37
N GLN A 129 -0.89 4.09 -13.95
CA GLN A 129 -0.32 3.08 -13.08
C GLN A 129 0.55 3.75 -12.01
N HIS A 130 0.30 3.39 -10.75
CA HIS A 130 1.12 3.79 -9.62
C HIS A 130 1.71 2.56 -8.93
N PHE A 131 2.97 2.66 -8.51
CA PHE A 131 3.65 1.64 -7.71
C PHE A 131 3.58 1.97 -6.22
N ILE A 132 3.80 0.94 -5.39
CA ILE A 132 3.77 1.05 -3.92
C ILE A 132 4.70 2.12 -3.31
N TYR A 133 5.68 2.63 -4.07
CA TYR A 133 6.64 3.65 -3.65
C TYR A 133 6.47 4.99 -4.38
N ASP A 134 5.47 5.12 -5.25
CA ASP A 134 5.24 6.37 -5.96
C ASP A 134 4.72 7.42 -4.99
N SER A 135 5.31 8.62 -5.10
CA SER A 135 4.76 9.81 -4.46
C SER A 135 3.60 10.33 -5.30
N VAL A 136 2.41 10.38 -4.71
CA VAL A 136 1.21 10.90 -5.33
C VAL A 136 0.60 11.97 -4.43
N SER A 137 0.13 13.03 -5.07
CA SER A 137 -0.57 14.13 -4.45
C SER A 137 -1.96 14.26 -5.06
N LEU A 138 -2.95 14.51 -4.22
CA LEU A 138 -4.35 14.68 -4.57
C LEU A 138 -4.74 16.13 -4.28
N SER A 139 -5.07 16.91 -5.30
CA SER A 139 -5.33 18.35 -5.16
C SER A 139 -6.78 18.69 -5.45
N CYS A 140 -7.42 19.37 -4.50
CA CYS A 140 -8.78 19.86 -4.63
C CYS A 140 -8.81 21.28 -5.21
N GLU A 141 -9.72 21.54 -6.14
CA GLU A 141 -9.96 22.87 -6.69
C GLU A 141 -11.47 23.10 -6.85
N GLY A 142 -11.92 24.34 -6.64
CA GLY A 142 -13.33 24.69 -6.78
C GLY A 142 -13.65 26.02 -6.10
N THR A 143 -14.92 26.19 -5.72
CA THR A 143 -15.42 27.45 -5.15
C THR A 143 -15.21 27.59 -3.65
N SER A 144 -14.79 26.53 -2.97
CA SER A 144 -14.57 26.51 -1.52
C SER A 144 -13.11 26.77 -1.14
N THR A 145 -12.90 27.27 0.08
CA THR A 145 -11.58 27.40 0.71
C THR A 145 -11.28 26.29 1.71
N GLU A 146 -12.29 25.49 2.06
CA GLU A 146 -12.18 24.42 3.04
C GLU A 146 -12.36 23.07 2.34
N TRP A 147 -11.37 22.20 2.51
CA TRP A 147 -11.29 20.94 1.80
C TRP A 147 -10.84 19.83 2.73
N ARG A 148 -11.43 18.66 2.55
CA ARG A 148 -10.85 17.39 3.01
C ARG A 148 -10.79 16.41 1.84
N VAL A 149 -9.68 15.67 1.76
CA VAL A 149 -9.55 14.57 0.81
C VAL A 149 -9.93 13.29 1.53
N MET A 150 -10.89 12.57 0.97
CA MET A 150 -11.41 11.32 1.50
C MET A 150 -10.90 10.14 0.69
N ARG A 151 -10.87 8.99 1.37
CA ARG A 151 -10.51 7.69 0.81
C ARG A 151 -11.52 6.64 1.28
N LEU A 152 -12.00 5.84 0.33
CA LEU A 152 -12.78 4.62 0.57
C LEU A 152 -12.00 3.41 0.06
N SER A 153 -11.64 2.50 0.96
CA SER A 153 -11.09 1.20 0.58
C SER A 153 -12.23 0.25 0.20
N PRO A 154 -12.23 -0.36 -1.01
CA PRO A 154 -13.27 -1.29 -1.45
C PRO A 154 -13.31 -2.57 -0.61
N GLU A 155 -12.17 -3.02 -0.08
CA GLU A 155 -12.05 -4.31 0.61
C GLU A 155 -12.77 -4.33 1.96
N ASN A 156 -12.60 -3.28 2.76
CA ASN A 156 -13.15 -3.20 4.12
C ASN A 156 -14.21 -2.09 4.27
N ARG A 157 -14.54 -1.38 3.18
CA ARG A 157 -15.41 -0.19 3.16
C ARG A 157 -15.02 0.86 4.21
N TYR A 158 -13.72 0.92 4.54
CA TYR A 158 -13.21 1.86 5.53
C TYR A 158 -13.11 3.25 4.91
N LEU A 159 -13.88 4.18 5.48
CA LEU A 159 -13.90 5.59 5.12
C LEU A 159 -12.90 6.34 6.01
N SER A 160 -11.99 7.08 5.39
CA SER A 160 -10.94 7.81 6.12
C SER A 160 -10.53 9.07 5.36
N ASP A 161 -10.21 10.13 6.09
CA ASP A 161 -9.67 11.36 5.54
C ASP A 161 -8.13 11.30 5.45
N CYS A 162 -7.56 12.19 4.65
CA CYS A 162 -6.12 12.22 4.37
C CYS A 162 -5.24 12.32 5.62
N THR A 163 -5.70 12.91 6.72
CA THR A 163 -4.88 13.03 7.93
C THR A 163 -4.44 11.68 8.50
N THR A 164 -5.14 10.59 8.17
CA THR A 164 -4.83 9.23 8.64
C THR A 164 -3.81 8.47 7.76
N TRP A 165 -3.62 8.87 6.51
CA TRP A 165 -2.77 8.15 5.53
C TRP A 165 -1.81 9.06 4.73
N GLY A 166 -1.82 10.35 5.00
CA GLY A 166 -1.05 11.36 4.31
C GLY A 166 -0.90 12.63 5.14
N THR A 167 -0.44 13.69 4.48
CA THR A 167 -0.39 15.03 5.03
C THR A 167 -1.22 15.95 4.17
N MET A 168 -2.24 16.57 4.79
CA MET A 168 -2.98 17.65 4.18
C MET A 168 -2.19 18.96 4.26
N THR A 169 -2.14 19.66 3.13
CA THR A 169 -1.95 21.10 3.06
C THR A 169 -3.34 21.77 3.01
N VAL A 170 -3.46 23.01 2.53
CA VAL A 170 -4.77 23.70 2.44
C VAL A 170 -5.72 22.99 1.47
N THR A 171 -5.22 22.57 0.30
CA THR A 171 -6.05 21.97 -0.76
C THR A 171 -5.50 20.63 -1.26
N THR A 172 -4.26 20.30 -0.90
CA THR A 172 -3.55 19.15 -1.46
C THR A 172 -3.21 18.15 -0.36
N CYS A 173 -3.59 16.90 -0.57
CA CYS A 173 -3.15 15.77 0.23
C CYS A 173 -1.91 15.13 -0.40
N HIS A 174 -0.82 15.04 0.37
CA HIS A 174 0.35 14.26 0.01
C HIS A 174 0.28 12.88 0.67
N ILE A 175 0.35 11.82 -0.13
CA ILE A 175 0.30 10.45 0.40
C ILE A 175 1.65 10.11 1.01
N ASN A 176 1.65 9.76 2.30
CA ASN A 176 2.87 9.47 3.07
C ASN A 176 3.07 7.97 3.35
N THR A 177 1.97 7.20 3.38
CA THR A 177 2.02 5.78 3.72
C THR A 177 2.25 4.93 2.48
N TYR A 178 2.93 3.79 2.64
CA TYR A 178 2.94 2.75 1.64
C TYR A 178 1.51 2.38 1.27
N TRP A 179 1.27 2.26 -0.03
CA TRP A 179 -0.04 1.92 -0.55
C TRP A 179 -0.40 0.48 -0.19
N LEU A 180 -1.38 0.29 0.70
CA LEU A 180 -1.76 -1.03 1.19
C LEU A 180 -2.81 -1.73 0.30
N SER A 181 -3.69 -0.96 -0.35
CA SER A 181 -4.78 -1.45 -1.19
C SER A 181 -5.25 -0.37 -2.16
N ASP A 182 -5.88 -0.81 -3.26
CA ASP A 182 -6.60 0.06 -4.19
C ASP A 182 -7.68 0.84 -3.43
N ALA A 183 -7.96 2.07 -3.84
CA ALA A 183 -8.96 2.89 -3.19
C ALA A 183 -9.57 3.95 -4.12
N VAL A 184 -10.77 4.40 -3.73
CA VAL A 184 -11.45 5.52 -4.37
C VAL A 184 -11.19 6.78 -3.54
N TYR A 185 -10.85 7.87 -4.22
CA TYR A 185 -10.52 9.15 -3.62
C TYR A 185 -11.40 10.26 -4.19
N TRP A 186 -11.80 11.20 -3.35
CA TRP A 186 -12.56 12.39 -3.73
C TRP A 186 -12.29 13.51 -2.73
N CYS A 187 -12.64 14.75 -3.12
CA CYS A 187 -12.63 15.91 -2.27
C CYS A 187 -14.04 16.21 -1.77
N GLU A 188 -14.11 16.67 -0.52
CA GLU A 188 -15.32 17.21 0.09
C GLU A 188 -15.06 18.66 0.48
N SER A 189 -15.97 19.53 0.08
CA SER A 189 -15.85 20.98 0.26
C SER A 189 -16.65 21.48 1.46
N GLY A 190 -16.22 22.61 2.05
CA GLY A 190 -16.97 23.29 3.11
C GLY A 190 -18.33 23.83 2.67
N SER A 191 -18.57 23.91 1.36
CA SER A 191 -19.86 24.29 0.79
C SER A 191 -20.84 23.11 0.64
N GLY A 192 -20.50 21.91 1.10
CA GLY A 192 -21.39 20.75 1.02
C GLY A 192 -21.33 20.00 -0.32
N GLU A 193 -20.33 20.26 -1.15
CA GLU A 193 -20.16 19.62 -2.47
C GLU A 193 -19.09 18.52 -2.45
N PHE A 194 -19.29 17.50 -3.27
CA PHE A 194 -18.33 16.44 -3.57
C PHE A 194 -17.69 16.66 -4.94
N SER A 195 -16.38 16.43 -5.08
CA SER A 195 -15.72 16.47 -6.38
C SER A 195 -16.01 15.22 -7.23
N ASN A 196 -15.41 15.17 -8.43
CA ASN A 196 -15.17 13.88 -9.08
C ASN A 196 -14.38 12.92 -8.18
N ALA A 197 -14.53 11.64 -8.45
CA ALA A 197 -13.81 10.59 -7.77
C ALA A 197 -12.85 9.87 -8.72
N VAL A 198 -11.72 9.45 -8.17
CA VAL A 198 -10.68 8.71 -8.89
C VAL A 198 -10.44 7.38 -8.20
N HIS A 199 -10.38 6.31 -8.98
CA HIS A 199 -10.01 4.98 -8.48
C HIS A 199 -8.54 4.73 -8.80
N ILE A 200 -7.70 4.73 -7.77
CA ILE A 200 -6.26 4.50 -7.93
C ILE A 200 -5.98 3.03 -7.60
N THR A 201 -5.43 2.32 -8.59
CA THR A 201 -4.97 0.94 -8.45
C THR A 201 -3.46 0.90 -8.30
N ILE A 202 -2.97 0.04 -7.41
CA ILE A 202 -1.55 -0.03 -7.06
C ILE A 202 -0.95 -1.31 -7.62
N GLN A 203 0.14 -1.15 -8.35
CA GLN A 203 0.94 -2.27 -8.79
C GLN A 203 1.97 -2.64 -7.73
N ARG A 204 1.96 -3.93 -7.37
CA ARG A 204 3.06 -4.53 -6.61
C ARG A 204 4.07 -5.06 -7.63
N PRO A 205 5.36 -4.72 -7.52
CA PRO A 205 6.35 -5.38 -8.35
C PRO A 205 6.26 -6.88 -8.06
N GLU A 206 5.92 -7.66 -9.09
CA GLU A 206 6.11 -9.10 -9.00
C GLU A 206 7.59 -9.29 -8.72
N ILE A 207 7.93 -9.83 -7.54
CA ILE A 207 9.26 -10.37 -7.31
C ILE A 207 9.32 -11.59 -8.22
N SER A 208 9.59 -11.37 -9.51
CA SER A 208 9.87 -12.45 -10.44
C SER A 208 10.93 -13.26 -9.71
N SER A 209 10.63 -14.53 -9.45
CA SER A 209 11.62 -15.47 -8.98
C SER A 209 12.85 -15.21 -9.82
N VAL A 210 13.91 -14.68 -9.19
CA VAL A 210 15.25 -14.63 -9.77
C VAL A 210 15.39 -15.98 -10.46
N PRO A 211 15.92 -16.08 -11.70
CA PRO A 211 16.10 -17.39 -12.29
C PRO A 211 17.29 -18.03 -11.54
N VAL A 212 17.05 -18.42 -10.30
CA VAL A 212 17.86 -19.29 -9.47
C VAL A 212 18.28 -20.49 -10.31
N PRO A 213 17.45 -21.11 -11.18
CA PRO A 213 17.94 -22.14 -12.08
C PRO A 213 18.96 -21.66 -13.14
N LEU A 214 18.91 -20.40 -13.61
CA LEU A 214 19.94 -19.86 -14.51
C LEU A 214 21.24 -19.59 -13.75
N ILE A 215 21.18 -19.02 -12.54
CA ILE A 215 22.37 -18.78 -11.70
C ILE A 215 22.98 -20.12 -11.26
N VAL A 216 22.18 -21.08 -10.80
CA VAL A 216 22.61 -22.43 -10.44
C VAL A 216 23.13 -23.17 -11.66
N GLY A 217 22.49 -23.04 -12.82
CA GLY A 217 22.96 -23.64 -14.08
C GLY A 217 24.30 -23.08 -14.54
N LEU A 218 24.53 -21.77 -14.40
CA LEU A 218 25.80 -21.12 -14.75
C LEU A 218 26.91 -21.52 -13.80
N VAL A 219 26.63 -21.61 -12.49
CA VAL A 219 27.59 -22.03 -11.47
C VAL A 219 27.92 -23.52 -11.60
N CYS A 220 26.93 -24.41 -11.73
CA CYS A 220 27.16 -25.83 -11.96
C CYS A 220 27.86 -26.09 -13.31
N GLY A 221 27.51 -25.33 -14.35
CA GLY A 221 28.17 -25.38 -15.64
C GLY A 221 29.65 -25.05 -15.52
N ILE A 222 30.02 -23.93 -14.90
CA ILE A 222 31.42 -23.54 -14.70
C ILE A 222 32.18 -24.57 -13.86
N VAL A 223 31.57 -25.10 -12.78
CA VAL A 223 32.19 -26.11 -11.90
C VAL A 223 32.41 -27.45 -12.61
N LEU A 224 31.60 -27.81 -13.61
CA LEU A 224 31.77 -29.05 -14.38
C LEU A 224 32.62 -28.87 -15.65
N PHE A 225 32.54 -27.73 -16.31
CA PHE A 225 33.32 -27.44 -17.51
C PHE A 225 34.81 -27.26 -17.20
N ILE A 226 35.17 -26.61 -16.10
CA ILE A 226 36.58 -26.43 -15.71
C ILE A 226 37.34 -27.76 -15.53
N PRO A 227 36.85 -28.75 -14.76
CA PRO A 227 37.54 -30.03 -14.62
C PRO A 227 37.55 -30.85 -15.92
N LEU A 228 36.51 -30.77 -16.75
CA LEU A 228 36.51 -31.42 -18.07
C LEU A 228 37.54 -30.81 -19.02
N LEU A 229 37.71 -29.48 -19.00
CA LEU A 229 38.76 -28.81 -19.77
C LEU A 229 40.15 -29.19 -19.26
N VAL A 230 40.35 -29.27 -17.94
CA VAL A 230 41.63 -29.74 -17.36
C VAL A 230 41.92 -31.18 -17.78
N LEU A 231 40.92 -32.07 -17.73
CA LEU A 231 41.06 -33.47 -18.19
C LEU A 231 41.36 -33.57 -19.69
N PHE A 232 40.72 -32.72 -20.52
CA PHE A 232 40.99 -32.70 -21.95
C PHE A 232 42.41 -32.20 -22.27
N ARG A 233 42.90 -31.18 -21.56
CA ARG A 233 44.28 -30.70 -21.68
C ARG A 233 45.30 -31.74 -21.19
N TYR A 234 44.98 -32.45 -20.10
CA TYR A 234 45.79 -33.54 -19.57
C TYR A 234 45.88 -34.71 -20.57
N ARG A 235 44.75 -35.04 -21.22
CA ARG A 235 44.70 -36.10 -22.24
C ARG A 235 45.43 -35.69 -23.53
N ALA A 236 45.25 -34.46 -24.00
CA ALA A 236 45.97 -33.92 -25.15
C ALA A 236 47.49 -33.84 -24.92
N SER A 237 47.94 -33.66 -23.67
CA SER A 237 49.36 -33.72 -23.31
C SER A 237 49.92 -35.15 -23.34
N ASN A 238 49.09 -36.17 -23.10
CA ASN A 238 49.51 -37.58 -23.14
C ASN A 238 49.53 -38.16 -24.57
N ASP A 239 48.81 -37.55 -25.51
CA ASP A 239 48.75 -37.99 -26.92
C ASP A 239 49.85 -37.35 -27.81
N SER A 240 50.79 -36.58 -27.24
CA SER A 240 51.88 -35.89 -27.98
C SER A 240 53.21 -36.66 -28.03
N CYS A 241 53.19 -37.99 -27.86
CA CYS A 241 54.38 -38.82 -28.07
C CYS A 241 54.28 -39.56 -29.42
N CYS A 242 55.29 -39.36 -30.27
CA CYS A 242 55.58 -39.97 -31.58
C CYS A 242 54.93 -39.31 -32.82
N ASP A 243 55.69 -38.51 -33.57
CA ASP A 243 56.43 -38.99 -34.75
C ASP A 243 57.31 -37.88 -35.37
N ARG A 244 58.49 -38.31 -35.84
CA ARG A 244 59.57 -37.52 -36.47
C ARG A 244 59.30 -37.42 -37.98
N PRO A 245 59.78 -36.36 -38.67
CA PRO A 245 60.71 -36.65 -39.75
C PRO A 245 61.96 -35.75 -39.76
N VAL A 246 63.05 -36.47 -40.02
CA VAL A 246 64.42 -36.12 -40.42
C VAL A 246 64.40 -35.88 -41.95
N GLN A 247 65.21 -35.08 -42.67
CA GLN A 247 66.46 -34.33 -42.49
C GLN A 247 66.51 -33.31 -43.66
N SER A 248 67.15 -32.15 -43.47
CA SER A 248 68.23 -31.73 -44.37
C SER A 248 69.21 -30.89 -43.57
N GLU A 249 70.46 -31.34 -43.58
CA GLU A 249 71.61 -30.91 -42.79
C GLU A 249 72.14 -29.52 -43.17
N SER A 250 72.57 -28.78 -42.14
CA SER A 250 73.87 -28.08 -42.16
C SER A 250 74.43 -28.03 -40.73
N ASP A 251 75.66 -28.51 -40.59
CA ASP A 251 76.43 -28.86 -39.40
C ASP A 251 76.75 -27.71 -38.42
N ASN A 252 76.64 -27.96 -37.10
CA ASN A 252 77.80 -28.27 -36.23
C ASN A 252 77.39 -28.57 -34.76
N MET A 253 77.95 -29.68 -34.25
CA MET A 253 78.04 -30.20 -32.86
C MET A 253 78.73 -29.18 -31.91
N ASP A 254 78.62 -29.15 -30.57
CA ASP A 254 78.34 -30.19 -29.57
C ASP A 254 77.99 -29.54 -28.20
N CYS A 255 77.48 -30.35 -27.27
CA CYS A 255 76.90 -29.97 -25.99
C CYS A 255 77.92 -30.09 -24.84
N VAL A 256 77.88 -29.21 -23.84
CA VAL A 256 78.51 -29.44 -22.52
C VAL A 256 77.59 -28.94 -21.41
N ASP A 257 77.12 -29.87 -20.59
CA ASP A 257 76.54 -29.67 -19.26
C ASP A 257 77.57 -29.04 -18.31
N ASN A 258 77.11 -28.19 -17.39
CA ASN A 258 77.85 -27.97 -16.15
C ASN A 258 76.88 -27.85 -14.97
N GLU A 259 76.75 -28.95 -14.27
CA GLU A 259 76.28 -29.05 -12.89
C GLU A 259 77.48 -28.74 -11.97
N ILE A 260 77.34 -27.78 -11.06
CA ILE A 260 78.11 -27.76 -9.80
C ILE A 260 77.10 -27.55 -8.67
N ASP A 261 76.88 -28.63 -7.94
CA ASP A 261 76.43 -28.68 -6.55
C ASP A 261 77.39 -27.89 -5.63
N ASN A 262 76.84 -27.19 -4.64
CA ASN A 262 77.37 -27.36 -3.28
C ASN A 262 76.36 -26.96 -2.18
N TYR A 263 76.06 -27.92 -1.32
CA TYR A 263 75.47 -27.74 0.00
C TYR A 263 76.37 -26.83 0.87
N SER A 264 75.79 -25.95 1.70
CA SER A 264 76.01 -25.94 3.16
C SER A 264 75.43 -24.69 3.85
N THR A 265 74.63 -25.01 4.86
CA THR A 265 74.09 -24.27 6.01
C THR A 265 74.99 -23.23 6.70
N LEU A 266 74.30 -22.25 7.32
CA LEU A 266 74.54 -21.56 8.62
C LEU A 266 75.10 -20.12 8.65
N LEU A 267 74.33 -19.30 9.41
CA LEU A 267 74.69 -18.28 10.42
C LEU A 267 74.61 -16.78 10.10
N HIS A 268 73.75 -16.13 10.92
CA HIS A 268 73.79 -14.76 11.49
C HIS A 268 73.89 -13.57 10.53
N GLY A 269 73.14 -12.49 10.68
CA GLY A 269 72.71 -11.73 11.86
C GLY A 269 72.74 -10.26 11.40
N ASP A 270 71.67 -9.48 11.51
CA ASP A 270 71.54 -8.34 12.44
C ASP A 270 70.36 -7.49 11.92
N VAL A 271 69.66 -6.60 12.63
CA VAL A 271 69.37 -6.27 14.05
C VAL A 271 68.53 -4.98 13.95
N PHE A 272 67.37 -4.94 14.65
CA PHE A 272 66.64 -3.81 15.26
C PHE A 272 66.26 -2.55 14.41
N LEU A 273 65.16 -1.82 14.65
CA LEU A 273 64.63 -1.32 15.93
C LEU A 273 63.12 -1.05 15.85
N TYR A 274 62.43 -1.21 16.98
CA TYR A 274 61.03 -0.83 17.25
C TYR A 274 60.96 0.63 17.72
N GLU A 275 59.78 1.25 17.66
CA GLU A 275 59.42 2.20 18.72
C GLU A 275 57.91 2.15 19.02
N THR A 276 57.61 1.95 20.31
CA THR A 276 56.31 2.14 20.95
C THR A 276 56.58 3.01 22.17
N VAL A 277 55.76 4.03 22.41
CA VAL A 277 55.70 4.70 23.73
C VAL A 277 54.24 4.80 24.17
N ARG A 278 54.00 4.35 25.41
CA ARG A 278 52.73 4.34 26.17
C ARG A 278 52.55 5.62 26.99
N GLY A 279 51.29 6.08 27.07
CA GLY A 279 50.55 6.47 28.30
C GLY A 279 50.97 7.75 29.06
N PRO A 280 50.15 8.28 30.02
CA PRO A 280 49.37 7.48 30.98
C PRO A 280 47.94 7.95 31.38
N GLN A 281 47.13 6.95 31.77
CA GLN A 281 46.15 6.78 32.88
C GLN A 281 45.24 7.91 33.41
N GLY A 282 43.97 7.52 33.62
CA GLY A 282 43.33 7.66 34.94
C GLY A 282 41.79 7.77 34.98
N ALA A 283 41.13 6.65 35.36
CA ALA A 283 39.87 6.48 36.14
C ALA A 283 38.59 7.25 35.72
N GLY A 284 37.36 6.74 35.79
CA GLY A 284 36.76 5.51 36.30
C GLY A 284 35.26 5.78 36.51
N HIS A 285 34.50 4.69 36.69
CA HIS A 285 33.11 4.60 37.17
C HIS A 285 31.94 4.80 36.18
N GLY A 286 30.92 3.96 36.37
CA GLY A 286 29.67 3.96 35.63
C GLY A 286 28.44 3.93 36.54
N MET A 287 27.30 3.72 35.87
CA MET A 287 25.91 3.47 36.32
C MET A 287 25.05 4.65 36.84
N ASP A 288 23.92 4.78 36.13
CA ASP A 288 22.52 5.00 36.55
C ASP A 288 21.96 6.35 37.01
N GLU A 289 20.64 6.47 36.74
CA GLU A 289 19.57 7.36 37.25
C GLU A 289 19.13 8.61 36.44
N GLU A 290 17.96 8.43 35.78
CA GLU A 290 16.66 9.15 35.87
C GLU A 290 16.60 10.69 36.11
N PRO A 291 15.62 11.41 35.51
CA PRO A 291 15.37 12.83 35.78
C PRO A 291 14.16 13.09 36.70
N GLU A 292 14.34 13.99 37.66
CA GLU A 292 13.32 14.82 38.34
C GLU A 292 13.96 16.23 38.50
N GLU A 293 13.31 17.40 38.47
CA GLU A 293 11.93 17.89 38.40
C GLU A 293 12.02 19.41 38.08
N SER A 294 10.89 20.01 37.70
CA SER A 294 10.43 21.35 38.12
C SER A 294 10.63 22.62 37.25
N ALA A 295 9.46 23.20 36.94
CA ALA A 295 9.08 24.61 36.97
C ALA A 295 9.76 25.61 36.01
N VAL A 296 9.02 26.04 34.97
CA VAL A 296 8.31 27.35 34.88
C VAL A 296 7.12 27.20 33.93
#